data_AF-V2Y0N4-F1
#
_entry.id   AF-V2Y0N4-F1
#
_cell.length_a   1.000
_cell.length_b   1.000
_cell.length_c   1.000
_cell.angle_alpha   90.00
_cell.angle_beta   90.00
_cell.angle_gamma   90.00
#
_symmetry.space_group_name_H-M   'P 1'
#
loop_
_entity.id
_entity.type
_entity.pdbx_description
1 polymer ?
#
loop_
_entity_poly.entity_id
_entity_poly.type
_entity_poly.pdbx_seq_one_letter_code
_entity_poly.pdbx_strand_id
1 'polypeptide(L)'
;MVLLICDICQEEYEVEKFLFEVACGHGFCETCTNEIKNRPKCPLCRKLRSKLPPHRVYFTPADALVEHQAQSLSNGLSMVNLESSARNIHNLGTRMSKVMGDSEVSTKLVSAVKDVEERIQYFSLELQRERDEKSAMQRKIDLWYPRVNLVEAMERKAKCLEAKVRELKQENASLQTTNNQARLLQDDQRKLRDIIYDQEEIITTKDREIAQLKMHKGEGEKQIKLLKKKLKALSKSHPPRGDPNDTLLIQRSNTSPS
;
A
#
# COMPACT_ATOMS: atom_id res chain seq x y z
N MET A 1 -35.98 66.23 -20.06
CA MET A 1 -36.21 66.47 -18.63
C MET A 1 -37.65 66.90 -18.45
N VAL A 2 -38.37 66.33 -17.50
CA VAL A 2 -39.78 66.69 -17.24
C VAL A 2 -39.78 67.81 -16.19
N LEU A 3 -40.46 68.92 -16.50
CA LEU A 3 -40.64 70.05 -15.59
C LEU A 3 -42.10 70.10 -15.14
N LEU A 4 -42.33 70.48 -13.88
CA LEU A 4 -43.65 70.64 -13.27
C LEU A 4 -43.78 72.06 -12.71
N ILE A 5 -44.98 72.64 -12.82
CA ILE A 5 -45.29 73.97 -12.28
C ILE A 5 -45.91 73.81 -10.89
N CYS A 6 -45.38 74.49 -9.89
CA CYS A 6 -45.97 74.50 -8.54
C CYS A 6 -47.16 75.46 -8.47
N ASP A 7 -48.36 74.96 -8.19
CA ASP A 7 -49.57 75.78 -8.13
C ASP A 7 -49.60 76.82 -6.99
N ILE A 8 -48.63 76.80 -6.07
CA ILE A 8 -48.52 77.76 -4.96
C ILE A 8 -47.66 78.96 -5.35
N CYS A 9 -46.41 78.73 -5.76
CA CYS A 9 -45.49 79.80 -6.16
C CYS A 9 -45.50 80.11 -7.66
N GLN A 10 -46.13 79.27 -8.48
CA GLN A 10 -46.22 79.39 -9.94
C GLN A 10 -44.88 79.32 -10.68
N GLU A 11 -43.87 78.69 -10.06
CA GLU A 11 -42.54 78.46 -10.67
C GLU A 11 -42.38 77.01 -11.20
N GLU A 12 -41.50 76.85 -12.18
CA GLU A 12 -41.13 75.56 -12.78
C GLU A 12 -40.01 74.86 -12.00
N TYR A 13 -40.20 73.57 -11.73
CA TYR A 13 -39.24 72.73 -11.03
C TYR A 13 -39.04 71.40 -11.75
N GLU A 14 -37.85 70.84 -11.62
CA GLU A 14 -37.59 69.44 -11.94
C GLU A 14 -38.49 68.52 -11.09
N VAL A 15 -38.96 67.41 -11.67
CA VAL A 15 -39.80 66.43 -10.97
C VAL A 15 -39.15 65.97 -9.65
N GLU A 16 -37.83 65.84 -9.64
CA GLU A 16 -37.07 65.43 -8.46
C GLU A 16 -37.22 66.42 -7.31
N LYS A 17 -37.57 67.70 -7.56
CA LYS A 17 -37.79 68.75 -6.55
C LYS A 17 -39.25 68.86 -6.10
N PHE A 18 -40.14 68.05 -6.67
CA PHE A 18 -41.56 68.00 -6.33
C PHE A 18 -41.85 66.95 -5.25
N LEU A 19 -42.76 67.29 -4.34
CA LEU A 19 -43.28 66.38 -3.31
C LEU A 19 -44.78 66.21 -3.48
N PHE A 20 -45.24 64.97 -3.53
CA PHE A 20 -46.63 64.60 -3.77
C PHE A 20 -47.33 64.13 -2.49
N GLU A 21 -48.54 64.65 -2.29
CA GLU A 21 -49.41 64.29 -1.18
C GLU A 21 -49.96 62.86 -1.34
N VAL A 22 -49.70 61.98 -0.38
CA VAL A 22 -50.17 60.58 -0.42
C VAL A 22 -51.70 60.48 -0.50
N ALA A 23 -52.42 61.38 0.17
CA ALA A 23 -53.88 61.32 0.26
C ALA A 23 -54.61 61.77 -1.02
N CYS A 24 -54.00 62.62 -1.85
CA CYS A 24 -54.71 63.25 -2.97
C CYS A 24 -53.92 63.34 -4.27
N GLY A 25 -52.65 62.96 -4.27
CA GLY A 25 -51.80 62.94 -5.46
C GLY A 25 -51.34 64.31 -5.95
N HIS A 26 -51.76 65.41 -5.33
CA HIS A 26 -51.29 66.75 -5.71
C HIS A 26 -49.86 66.98 -5.20
N GLY A 27 -49.02 67.56 -6.04
CA GLY A 27 -47.63 67.87 -5.69
C GLY A 27 -47.35 69.36 -5.65
N PHE A 28 -46.34 69.74 -4.88
CA PHE A 28 -45.83 71.10 -4.80
C PHE A 28 -44.29 71.06 -4.73
N CYS A 29 -43.63 72.19 -4.97
CA CYS A 29 -42.20 72.28 -4.74
C CYS A 29 -41.88 72.06 -3.25
N GLU A 30 -40.65 71.63 -2.96
CA GLU A 30 -40.21 71.31 -1.59
C GLU A 30 -40.40 72.49 -0.62
N THR A 31 -40.11 73.71 -1.06
CA THR A 31 -40.28 74.94 -0.27
C THR A 31 -41.74 75.15 0.12
N CYS A 32 -42.66 75.21 -0.86
CA CYS A 32 -44.08 75.43 -0.58
C CYS A 32 -44.69 74.26 0.22
N THR A 33 -44.24 73.02 -0.02
CA THR A 33 -44.68 71.84 0.76
C THR A 33 -44.35 71.99 2.25
N ASN A 34 -43.17 72.54 2.57
CA ASN A 34 -42.74 72.79 3.93
C ASN A 34 -43.51 73.94 4.58
N GLU A 35 -43.78 75.02 3.85
CA GLU A 35 -44.57 76.16 4.34
C GLU A 35 -46.01 75.77 4.71
N ILE A 36 -46.61 74.87 3.92
CA ILE A 36 -47.98 74.42 4.18
C ILE A 36 -48.06 73.25 5.16
N LYS A 37 -46.95 72.72 5.69
CA LYS A 37 -46.90 71.50 6.54
C LYS A 37 -47.91 71.50 7.69
N ASN A 38 -48.19 72.66 8.27
CA ASN A 38 -49.13 72.81 9.39
C ASN A 38 -50.59 73.04 8.97
N ARG A 39 -50.88 73.15 7.67
CA ARG A 39 -52.25 73.30 7.16
C ARG A 39 -52.91 71.92 7.00
N PRO A 40 -54.11 71.70 7.55
CA PRO A 40 -54.75 70.38 7.56
C PRO A 40 -55.34 69.97 6.20
N LYS A 41 -55.49 70.91 5.27
CA LYS A 41 -56.10 70.69 3.95
C LYS A 41 -55.13 71.00 2.82
N CYS A 42 -55.19 70.19 1.76
CA CYS A 42 -54.45 70.44 0.52
C CYS A 42 -54.87 71.79 -0.11
N PRO A 43 -53.93 72.67 -0.51
CA PRO A 43 -54.25 73.95 -1.13
C PRO A 43 -55.07 73.85 -2.42
N LEU A 44 -54.88 72.78 -3.20
CA LEU A 44 -55.56 72.58 -4.48
C LEU A 44 -56.96 71.99 -4.31
N CYS A 45 -57.05 70.78 -3.75
CA CYS A 45 -58.32 70.05 -3.68
C CYS A 45 -59.06 70.16 -2.35
N ARG A 46 -58.49 70.85 -1.36
CA ARG A 46 -59.04 71.01 0.00
C ARG A 46 -59.29 69.70 0.78
N LYS A 47 -58.90 68.54 0.26
CA LYS A 47 -58.93 67.26 0.99
C LYS A 47 -58.02 67.32 2.22
N LEU A 48 -58.41 66.60 3.27
CA LEU A 48 -57.58 66.44 4.47
C LEU A 48 -56.26 65.76 4.10
N ARG A 49 -55.14 66.33 4.56
CA ARG A 49 -53.81 65.76 4.31
C ARG A 49 -53.62 64.49 5.14
N SER A 50 -52.84 63.56 4.60
CA SER A 50 -52.44 62.36 5.33
C SER A 50 -51.51 62.73 6.49
N LYS A 51 -51.43 61.86 7.51
CA LYS A 51 -50.36 61.92 8.50
C LYS A 51 -49.01 61.47 7.93
N LEU A 52 -49.00 60.80 6.77
CA LEU A 52 -47.80 60.38 6.08
C LEU A 52 -47.11 61.57 5.40
N PRO A 53 -45.78 61.64 5.43
CA PRO A 53 -45.05 62.71 4.76
C PRO A 53 -45.27 62.65 3.23
N PRO A 54 -45.30 63.81 2.55
CA PRO A 54 -45.23 63.88 1.09
C PRO A 54 -43.99 63.15 0.56
N HIS A 55 -44.09 62.58 -0.65
CA HIS A 55 -43.03 61.75 -1.23
C HIS A 55 -42.69 62.18 -2.66
N ARG A 56 -41.48 61.85 -3.11
CA ARG A 56 -41.04 62.10 -4.49
C ARG A 56 -41.52 60.96 -5.40
N VAL A 57 -41.81 61.29 -6.66
CA VAL A 57 -42.14 60.32 -7.71
C VAL A 57 -41.05 60.37 -8.76
N TYR A 58 -40.53 59.21 -9.17
CA TYR A 58 -39.50 59.10 -10.21
C TYR A 58 -40.11 58.46 -11.46
N PHE A 59 -39.96 59.10 -12.62
CA PHE A 59 -40.38 58.54 -13.90
C PHE A 59 -39.20 57.83 -14.56
N THR A 60 -39.37 56.56 -14.92
CA THR A 60 -38.42 55.84 -15.77
C THR A 60 -38.94 55.91 -17.22
N PRO A 61 -38.25 56.56 -18.16
CA PRO A 61 -38.67 56.59 -19.56
C PRO A 61 -38.65 55.18 -20.15
N ALA A 62 -39.68 54.83 -20.93
CA ALA A 62 -39.87 53.48 -21.47
C ALA A 62 -38.71 52.99 -22.35
N ASP A 63 -38.05 53.91 -23.07
CA ASP A 63 -36.97 53.60 -24.02
C ASP A 63 -35.67 53.16 -23.31
N ALA A 64 -35.42 53.66 -22.09
CA ALA A 64 -34.28 53.25 -21.28
C ALA A 64 -34.40 51.79 -20.78
N LEU A 65 -35.61 51.22 -20.80
CA LEU A 65 -35.86 49.85 -20.34
C LEU A 65 -35.33 48.82 -21.35
N VAL A 66 -35.42 49.11 -22.65
CA VAL A 66 -35.11 48.18 -23.74
C VAL A 66 -33.60 48.01 -23.92
N GLU A 67 -32.84 49.11 -23.94
CA GLU A 67 -31.37 49.03 -24.02
C GLU A 67 -30.76 48.36 -22.79
N HIS A 68 -31.26 48.67 -21.60
CA HIS A 68 -30.75 48.10 -20.36
C HIS A 68 -31.06 46.59 -20.26
N GLN A 69 -32.19 46.15 -20.82
CA GLN A 69 -32.53 44.73 -20.96
C GLN A 69 -31.63 44.03 -21.98
N ALA A 70 -31.38 44.64 -23.14
CA ALA A 70 -30.47 44.10 -24.16
C ALA A 70 -29.04 43.97 -23.63
N GLN A 71 -28.54 44.98 -22.91
CA GLN A 71 -27.21 44.95 -22.30
C GLN A 71 -27.11 43.88 -21.20
N SER A 72 -28.14 43.76 -20.36
CA SER A 72 -28.19 42.73 -19.31
C SER A 72 -28.21 41.32 -19.89
N LEU A 73 -28.93 41.11 -20.99
CA LEU A 73 -28.95 39.84 -21.73
C LEU A 73 -27.61 39.53 -22.37
N SER A 74 -26.98 40.51 -23.02
CA SER A 74 -25.66 40.38 -23.62
C SER A 74 -24.61 39.99 -22.57
N ASN A 75 -24.62 40.65 -21.41
CA ASN A 75 -23.71 40.32 -20.30
C ASN A 75 -24.00 38.94 -19.70
N GLY A 76 -25.28 38.52 -19.68
CA GLY A 76 -25.66 37.19 -19.25
C GLY A 76 -25.13 36.10 -20.20
N LEU A 77 -25.20 36.34 -21.51
CA LEU A 77 -24.71 35.43 -22.56
C LEU A 77 -23.19 35.33 -22.56
N SER A 78 -22.47 36.44 -22.37
CA SER A 78 -21.00 36.43 -22.31
C SER A 78 -20.46 35.64 -21.11
N MET A 79 -21.21 35.57 -20.01
CA MET A 79 -20.85 34.83 -18.80
C MET A 79 -21.12 33.32 -18.87
N VAL A 80 -21.86 32.81 -19.87
CA VAL A 80 -22.13 31.36 -19.99
C VAL A 80 -20.84 30.62 -20.36
N ASN A 81 -20.45 29.61 -19.58
CA ASN A 81 -19.27 28.76 -19.80
C ASN A 81 -19.58 27.28 -19.49
N LEU A 82 -18.59 26.38 -19.67
CA LEU A 82 -18.73 24.93 -19.43
C LEU A 82 -19.19 24.57 -18.00
N GLU A 83 -18.85 25.41 -17.02
CA GLU A 83 -19.20 25.23 -15.61
C GLU A 83 -20.54 25.87 -15.23
N SER A 84 -21.17 26.59 -16.17
CA SER A 84 -22.41 27.30 -15.91
C SER A 84 -23.53 26.32 -15.63
N SER A 85 -24.17 26.49 -14.46
CA SER A 85 -25.27 25.61 -14.07
C SER A 85 -26.41 25.66 -15.10
N ALA A 86 -27.05 24.51 -15.34
CA ALA A 86 -28.22 24.39 -16.21
C ALA A 86 -29.35 25.38 -15.83
N ARG A 87 -29.47 25.69 -14.53
CA ARG A 87 -30.44 26.66 -14.01
C ARG A 87 -30.17 28.08 -14.49
N ASN A 88 -28.90 28.49 -14.58
CA ASN A 88 -28.52 29.82 -15.06
C ASN A 88 -28.78 29.96 -16.56
N ILE A 89 -28.47 28.93 -17.34
CA ILE A 89 -28.74 28.87 -18.79
C ILE A 89 -30.26 28.92 -19.04
N HIS A 90 -31.04 28.18 -18.25
CA HIS A 90 -32.50 28.19 -18.37
C HIS A 90 -33.11 29.56 -18.05
N ASN A 91 -32.68 30.21 -16.96
CA ASN A 91 -33.12 31.56 -16.61
C ASN A 91 -32.79 32.59 -17.69
N LEU A 92 -31.63 32.45 -18.35
CA LEU A 92 -31.21 33.29 -19.46
C LEU A 92 -32.12 33.08 -20.69
N GLY A 93 -32.44 31.82 -21.02
CA GLY A 93 -33.38 31.48 -22.09
C GLY A 93 -34.79 32.07 -21.86
N THR A 94 -35.28 32.01 -20.63
CA THR A 94 -36.58 32.60 -20.25
C THR A 94 -36.58 34.13 -20.38
N ARG A 95 -35.43 34.80 -20.15
CA ARG A 95 -35.28 36.25 -20.37
C ARG A 95 -35.22 36.59 -21.86
N MET A 96 -34.50 35.81 -22.66
CA MET A 96 -34.43 35.99 -24.11
C MET A 96 -35.82 35.89 -24.76
N SER A 97 -36.62 34.92 -24.34
CA SER A 97 -37.97 34.71 -24.88
C SER A 97 -38.93 35.90 -24.65
N LYS A 98 -38.65 36.78 -23.68
CA LYS A 98 -39.49 37.95 -23.36
C LYS A 98 -39.17 39.19 -24.20
N VAL A 99 -38.02 39.20 -24.87
CA VAL A 99 -37.48 40.38 -25.55
C VAL A 99 -37.58 40.26 -27.09
N MET A 100 -38.06 39.11 -27.59
CA MET A 100 -38.32 38.90 -29.02
C MET A 100 -39.53 39.71 -29.49
N GLY A 101 -39.26 40.85 -30.12
CA GLY A 101 -40.28 41.74 -30.69
C GLY A 101 -39.71 43.04 -31.25
N ASP A 102 -38.53 43.45 -30.78
CA ASP A 102 -37.89 44.71 -31.19
C ASP A 102 -36.75 44.49 -32.19
N SER A 103 -36.73 45.28 -33.27
CA SER A 103 -35.83 45.07 -34.44
C SER A 103 -34.36 45.30 -34.10
N GLU A 104 -34.07 46.26 -33.22
CA GLU A 104 -32.69 46.61 -32.84
C GLU A 104 -32.14 45.67 -31.76
N VAL A 105 -32.98 45.19 -30.86
CA VAL A 105 -32.58 44.20 -29.85
C VAL A 105 -32.30 42.84 -30.50
N SER A 106 -33.03 42.51 -31.57
CA SER A 106 -32.84 41.27 -32.32
C SER A 106 -31.45 41.15 -32.94
N THR A 107 -30.86 42.23 -33.46
CA THR A 107 -29.50 42.18 -34.04
C THR A 107 -28.42 41.95 -32.98
N LYS A 108 -28.52 42.63 -31.82
CA LYS A 108 -27.63 42.39 -30.66
C LYS A 108 -27.78 40.97 -30.11
N LEU A 109 -29.00 40.44 -30.08
CA LEU A 109 -29.25 39.05 -29.65
C LEU A 109 -28.63 38.04 -30.63
N VAL A 110 -28.78 38.26 -31.94
CA VAL A 110 -28.19 37.39 -32.98
C VAL A 110 -26.66 37.40 -32.90
N SER A 111 -26.04 38.55 -32.65
CA SER A 111 -24.60 38.65 -32.38
C SER A 111 -24.19 37.79 -31.18
N ALA A 112 -24.88 37.94 -30.05
CA ALA A 112 -24.55 37.19 -28.84
C ALA A 112 -24.81 35.68 -28.99
N VAL A 113 -25.80 35.27 -29.80
CA VAL A 113 -26.05 33.86 -30.12
C VAL A 113 -24.90 33.29 -30.97
N LYS A 114 -24.39 34.03 -31.95
CA LYS A 114 -23.22 33.61 -32.73
C LYS A 114 -21.98 33.42 -31.87
N ASP A 115 -21.70 34.35 -30.95
CA ASP A 115 -20.58 34.23 -30.01
C ASP A 115 -20.71 32.98 -29.13
N VAL A 116 -21.93 32.67 -28.67
CA VAL A 116 -22.19 31.45 -27.90
C VAL A 116 -22.04 30.20 -28.76
N GLU A 117 -22.49 30.22 -30.02
CA GLU A 117 -22.36 29.11 -30.95
C GLU A 117 -20.88 28.78 -31.23
N GLU A 118 -20.03 29.78 -31.49
CA GLU A 118 -18.59 29.61 -31.68
C GLU A 118 -17.93 28.99 -30.43
N ARG A 119 -18.33 29.44 -29.24
CA ARG A 119 -17.82 28.89 -27.97
C ARG A 119 -18.29 27.46 -27.73
N ILE A 120 -19.53 27.13 -28.07
CA ILE A 120 -20.06 25.76 -27.99
C ILE A 120 -19.25 24.83 -28.91
N GLN A 121 -18.94 25.28 -30.13
CA GLN A 121 -18.12 24.49 -31.05
C GLN A 121 -16.73 24.22 -30.48
N TYR A 122 -16.04 25.25 -29.96
CA TYR A 122 -14.75 25.10 -29.30
C TYR A 122 -14.81 24.10 -28.12
N PHE A 123 -15.80 24.25 -27.24
CA PHE A 123 -15.95 23.35 -26.10
C PHE A 123 -16.30 21.91 -26.50
N SER A 124 -17.01 21.70 -27.60
CA SER A 124 -17.28 20.35 -28.11
C SER A 124 -16.01 19.65 -28.56
N LEU A 125 -15.08 20.38 -29.22
CA LEU A 125 -13.79 19.86 -29.66
C LEU A 125 -12.89 19.52 -28.46
N GLU A 126 -12.87 20.42 -27.48
CA GLU A 126 -12.10 20.22 -26.24
C GLU A 126 -12.61 19.00 -25.46
N LEU A 127 -13.92 18.87 -25.27
CA LEU A 127 -14.53 17.73 -24.60
C LEU A 127 -14.27 16.41 -25.33
N GLN A 128 -14.28 16.43 -26.67
CA GLN A 128 -13.95 15.27 -27.49
C GLN A 128 -12.48 14.88 -27.30
N ARG A 129 -11.55 15.86 -27.29
CA ARG A 129 -10.13 15.62 -27.01
C ARG A 129 -9.93 14.97 -25.65
N GLU A 130 -10.55 15.52 -24.60
CA GLU A 130 -10.46 14.95 -23.25
C GLU A 130 -11.03 13.53 -23.18
N ARG A 131 -12.13 13.26 -23.89
CA ARG A 131 -12.71 11.91 -23.98
C ARG A 131 -11.75 10.93 -24.67
N ASP A 132 -11.08 11.36 -25.73
CA ASP A 132 -10.11 10.55 -26.46
C ASP A 132 -8.85 10.29 -25.64
N GLU A 133 -8.35 11.30 -24.93
CA GLU A 133 -7.23 11.18 -23.98
C GLU A 133 -7.57 10.23 -22.83
N LYS A 134 -8.74 10.39 -22.21
CA LYS A 134 -9.23 9.50 -21.15
C LYS A 134 -9.33 8.05 -21.65
N SER A 135 -9.85 7.86 -22.86
CA SER A 135 -9.95 6.52 -23.48
C SER A 135 -8.57 5.94 -23.81
N ALA A 136 -7.61 6.75 -24.24
CA ALA A 136 -6.23 6.34 -24.47
C ALA A 136 -5.54 5.93 -23.17
N MET A 137 -5.75 6.70 -22.08
CA MET A 137 -5.20 6.39 -20.75
C MET A 137 -5.83 5.13 -20.17
N GLN A 138 -7.14 4.93 -20.32
CA GLN A 138 -7.81 3.70 -19.89
C GLN A 138 -7.23 2.46 -20.60
N ARG A 139 -7.00 2.53 -21.91
CA ARG A 139 -6.33 1.44 -22.66
C ARG A 139 -4.92 1.14 -22.15
N LYS A 140 -4.17 2.16 -21.71
CA LYS A 140 -2.86 1.94 -21.07
C LYS A 140 -3.01 1.23 -19.74
N ILE A 141 -3.97 1.63 -18.91
CA ILE A 141 -4.26 0.96 -17.63
C ILE A 141 -4.60 -0.50 -17.87
N ASP A 142 -5.51 -0.78 -18.81
CA ASP A 142 -5.94 -2.14 -19.14
C ASP A 142 -4.79 -3.02 -19.66
N LEU A 143 -3.81 -2.41 -20.35
CA LEU A 143 -2.60 -3.11 -20.81
C LEU A 143 -1.60 -3.41 -19.67
N TRP A 144 -1.41 -2.45 -18.76
CA TRP A 144 -0.38 -2.55 -17.72
C TRP A 144 -0.83 -3.33 -16.49
N TYR A 145 -2.10 -3.24 -16.11
CA TYR A 145 -2.66 -3.95 -14.97
C TYR A 145 -2.37 -5.46 -14.95
N PRO A 146 -2.63 -6.23 -16.03
CA PRO A 146 -2.31 -7.66 -16.04
C PRO A 146 -0.81 -7.94 -16.00
N ARG A 147 0.04 -7.04 -16.52
CA ARG A 147 1.50 -7.19 -16.47
C ARG A 147 2.03 -7.04 -15.05
N VAL A 148 1.51 -6.06 -14.31
CA VAL A 148 1.84 -5.89 -12.88
C VAL A 148 1.47 -7.13 -12.09
N ASN A 149 0.24 -7.63 -12.26
CA ASN A 149 -0.22 -8.86 -11.59
C ASN A 149 0.65 -10.08 -11.93
N LEU A 150 1.11 -10.20 -13.17
CA LEU A 150 2.02 -11.27 -13.58
C LEU A 150 3.38 -11.15 -12.88
N VAL A 151 3.96 -9.95 -12.84
CA VAL A 151 5.25 -9.71 -12.17
C VAL A 151 5.15 -10.01 -10.68
N GLU A 152 4.08 -9.58 -10.00
CA GLU A 152 3.85 -9.88 -8.59
C GLU A 152 3.67 -11.39 -8.32
N ALA A 153 3.03 -12.12 -9.24
CA ALA A 153 2.92 -13.58 -9.14
C ALA A 153 4.28 -14.26 -9.33
N MET A 154 5.09 -13.77 -10.27
CA MET A 154 6.45 -14.27 -10.50
C MET A 154 7.37 -13.97 -9.31
N GLU A 155 7.28 -12.80 -8.71
CA GLU A 155 8.05 -12.42 -7.53
C GLU A 155 7.71 -13.32 -6.32
N ARG A 156 6.42 -13.61 -6.11
CA ARG A 156 6.01 -14.57 -5.07
C ARG A 156 6.61 -15.96 -5.30
N LYS A 157 6.60 -16.46 -6.53
CA LYS A 157 7.23 -17.74 -6.88
C LYS A 157 8.74 -17.71 -6.67
N ALA A 158 9.42 -16.63 -7.06
CA ALA A 158 10.85 -16.46 -6.85
C ALA A 158 11.22 -16.54 -5.37
N LYS A 159 10.47 -15.83 -4.50
CA LYS A 159 10.67 -15.90 -3.04
C LYS A 159 10.49 -17.32 -2.47
N CYS A 160 9.49 -18.06 -2.95
CA CYS A 160 9.31 -19.47 -2.56
C CYS A 160 10.47 -20.36 -3.00
N LEU A 161 10.95 -20.18 -4.24
CA LEU A 161 12.10 -20.93 -4.76
C LEU A 161 13.39 -20.61 -4.00
N GLU A 162 13.63 -19.34 -3.67
CA GLU A 162 14.77 -18.92 -2.85
C GLU A 162 14.74 -19.57 -1.47
N ALA A 163 13.58 -19.62 -0.82
CA ALA A 163 13.41 -20.32 0.44
C ALA A 163 13.75 -21.81 0.30
N LYS A 164 13.27 -22.48 -0.76
CA LYS A 164 13.57 -23.88 -1.01
C LYS A 164 15.05 -24.14 -1.29
N VAL A 165 15.71 -23.24 -2.02
CA VAL A 165 17.17 -23.31 -2.26
C VAL A 165 17.94 -23.19 -0.95
N ARG A 166 17.53 -22.31 -0.03
CA ARG A 166 18.16 -22.21 1.30
C ARG A 166 18.00 -23.50 2.11
N GLU A 167 16.79 -24.07 2.13
CA GLU A 167 16.49 -25.32 2.82
C GLU A 167 17.36 -26.47 2.27
N LEU A 168 17.40 -26.64 0.94
CA LEU A 168 18.21 -27.67 0.29
C LEU A 168 19.71 -27.49 0.52
N LYS A 169 20.19 -26.24 0.61
CA LYS A 169 21.60 -25.97 0.97
C LYS A 169 21.91 -26.40 2.40
N GLN A 170 20.99 -26.16 3.33
CA GLN A 170 21.14 -26.59 4.72
C GLN A 170 21.12 -28.11 4.84
N GLU A 171 20.20 -28.79 4.15
CA GLU A 171 20.11 -30.24 4.10
C GLU A 171 21.35 -30.87 3.46
N ASN A 172 21.87 -30.29 2.38
CA ASN A 172 23.10 -30.79 1.75
C ASN A 172 24.30 -30.63 2.69
N ALA A 173 24.37 -29.54 3.46
CA ALA A 173 25.43 -29.34 4.44
C ALA A 173 25.36 -30.38 5.57
N SER A 174 24.17 -30.72 6.08
CA SER A 174 24.03 -31.79 7.07
C SER A 174 24.36 -33.17 6.50
N LEU A 175 23.95 -33.47 5.27
CA LEU A 175 24.33 -34.72 4.61
C LEU A 175 25.83 -34.83 4.41
N GLN A 176 26.52 -33.73 4.07
CA GLN A 176 27.98 -33.71 3.98
C GLN A 176 28.66 -34.01 5.32
N THR A 177 28.17 -33.47 6.44
CA THR A 177 28.75 -33.78 7.75
C THR A 177 28.54 -35.23 8.13
N THR A 178 27.34 -35.78 7.90
CA THR A 178 27.05 -37.21 8.13
C THR A 178 27.92 -38.10 7.24
N ASN A 179 28.10 -37.76 5.97
CA ASN A 179 28.95 -38.53 5.05
C ASN A 179 30.41 -38.52 5.50
N ASN A 180 30.93 -37.36 5.93
CA ASN A 180 32.28 -37.27 6.48
C ASN A 180 32.45 -38.13 7.74
N GLN A 181 31.46 -38.14 8.64
CA GLN A 181 31.46 -39.03 9.81
C GLN A 181 31.45 -40.51 9.42
N ALA A 182 30.62 -40.88 8.44
CA ALA A 182 30.56 -42.26 7.95
C ALA A 182 31.90 -42.71 7.35
N ARG A 183 32.62 -41.82 6.64
CA ARG A 183 33.96 -42.10 6.11
C ARG A 183 34.98 -42.32 7.24
N LEU A 184 34.96 -41.49 8.27
CA LEU A 184 35.85 -41.68 9.43
C LEU A 184 35.61 -43.01 10.12
N LEU A 185 34.34 -43.38 10.35
CA LEU A 185 33.98 -44.66 10.93
C LEU A 185 34.41 -45.84 10.03
N GLN A 186 34.32 -45.69 8.72
CA GLN A 186 34.77 -46.72 7.78
C GLN A 186 36.29 -46.91 7.83
N ASP A 187 37.05 -45.83 8.00
CA ASP A 187 38.51 -45.88 8.15
C ASP A 187 38.91 -46.52 9.48
N ASP A 188 38.22 -46.19 10.58
CA ASP A 188 38.48 -46.83 11.88
C ASP A 188 38.09 -48.32 11.87
N GLN A 189 36.99 -48.69 11.22
CA GLN A 189 36.66 -50.11 11.00
C GLN A 189 37.73 -50.84 10.20
N ARG A 190 38.39 -50.18 9.24
CA ARG A 190 39.50 -50.78 8.49
C ARG A 190 40.69 -51.05 9.41
N LYS A 191 41.11 -50.06 10.20
CA LYS A 191 42.21 -50.23 11.17
C LYS A 191 41.93 -51.35 12.17
N LEU A 192 40.69 -51.43 12.68
CA LEU A 192 40.30 -52.49 13.59
C LEU A 192 40.37 -53.87 12.93
N ARG A 193 39.98 -54.01 11.66
CA ARG A 193 40.14 -55.26 10.91
C ARG A 193 41.60 -55.64 10.75
N ASP A 194 42.47 -54.68 10.44
CA ASP A 194 43.92 -54.92 10.31
C ASP A 194 44.51 -55.41 11.65
N ILE A 195 44.14 -54.77 12.77
CA ILE A 195 44.56 -55.20 14.12
C ILE A 195 44.06 -56.61 14.44
N ILE A 196 42.82 -56.95 14.10
CA ILE A 196 42.28 -58.30 14.32
C ILE A 196 43.09 -59.33 13.53
N TYR A 197 43.40 -59.04 12.27
CA TYR A 197 44.22 -59.93 11.45
C TYR A 197 45.61 -60.17 12.04
N ASP A 198 46.29 -59.10 12.49
CA ASP A 198 47.60 -59.21 13.15
C ASP A 198 47.51 -60.05 14.45
N GLN A 199 46.44 -59.87 15.23
CA GLN A 199 46.21 -60.67 16.45
C GLN A 199 45.95 -62.14 16.13
N GLU A 200 45.20 -62.46 15.08
CA GLU A 200 44.98 -63.83 14.63
C GLU A 200 46.31 -64.50 14.23
N GLU A 201 47.21 -63.78 13.56
CA GLU A 201 48.55 -64.28 13.22
C GLU A 201 49.38 -64.56 14.49
N ILE A 202 49.34 -63.67 15.49
CA ILE A 202 50.00 -63.89 16.77
C ILE A 202 49.43 -65.11 17.48
N ILE A 203 48.09 -65.24 17.55
CA ILE A 203 47.41 -66.37 18.20
C ILE A 203 47.83 -67.69 17.53
N THR A 204 47.78 -67.76 16.20
CA THR A 204 48.18 -68.98 15.48
C THR A 204 49.64 -69.34 15.70
N THR A 205 50.53 -68.36 15.80
CA THR A 205 51.94 -68.58 16.15
C THR A 205 52.09 -69.13 17.57
N LYS A 206 51.38 -68.55 18.54
CA LYS A 206 51.39 -69.01 19.93
C LYS A 206 50.78 -70.39 20.11
N ASP A 207 49.74 -70.74 19.35
CA ASP A 207 49.16 -72.08 19.37
C ASP A 207 50.15 -73.14 18.87
N ARG A 208 50.96 -72.82 17.85
CA ARG A 208 52.05 -73.71 17.39
C ARG A 208 53.11 -73.91 18.48
N GLU A 209 53.55 -72.84 19.14
CA GLU A 209 54.50 -72.92 20.26
C GLU A 209 53.93 -73.78 21.40
N ILE A 210 52.66 -73.57 21.78
CA ILE A 210 51.99 -74.37 22.80
C ILE A 210 51.94 -75.85 22.40
N ALA A 211 51.65 -76.16 21.13
CA ALA A 211 51.64 -77.53 20.64
C ALA A 211 53.03 -78.19 20.75
N GLN A 212 54.09 -77.47 20.37
CA GLN A 212 55.48 -77.96 20.51
C GLN A 212 55.87 -78.19 21.97
N LEU A 213 55.56 -77.25 22.86
CA LEU A 213 55.83 -77.39 24.29
C LEU A 213 55.05 -78.57 24.91
N LYS A 214 53.80 -78.80 24.49
CA LYS A 214 53.01 -79.98 24.91
C LYS A 214 53.66 -81.28 24.43
N MET A 215 54.18 -81.33 23.20
CA MET A 215 54.91 -82.50 22.69
C MET A 215 56.16 -82.79 23.52
N HIS A 216 57.02 -81.79 23.75
CA HIS A 216 58.23 -81.93 24.55
C HIS A 216 57.93 -82.31 26.01
N LYS A 217 56.89 -81.73 26.62
CA LYS A 217 56.44 -82.15 27.95
C LYS A 217 56.04 -83.62 27.97
N GLY A 218 55.29 -84.08 26.97
CA GLY A 218 54.91 -85.49 26.84
C GLY A 218 56.10 -86.43 26.65
N GLU A 219 57.11 -86.02 25.88
CA GLU A 219 58.38 -86.75 25.74
C GLU A 219 59.16 -86.80 27.06
N GLY A 220 59.29 -85.67 27.75
CA GLY A 220 59.91 -85.57 29.07
C GLY A 220 59.21 -86.47 30.09
N GLU A 221 57.88 -86.50 30.13
CA GLU A 221 57.12 -87.41 30.99
C GLU A 221 57.38 -88.88 30.66
N LYS A 222 57.49 -89.26 29.38
CA LYS A 222 57.87 -90.63 28.96
C LYS A 222 59.29 -90.98 29.42
N GLN A 223 60.25 -90.06 29.26
CA GLN A 223 61.63 -90.25 29.73
C GLN A 223 61.70 -90.40 31.26
N ILE A 224 60.99 -89.54 32.00
CA ILE A 224 60.87 -89.64 33.47
C ILE A 224 60.29 -90.99 33.87
N LYS A 225 59.21 -91.46 33.21
CA LYS A 225 58.63 -92.78 33.46
C LYS A 225 59.65 -93.91 33.20
N LEU A 226 60.43 -93.81 32.12
CA LEU A 226 61.48 -94.78 31.80
C LEU A 226 62.61 -94.79 32.83
N LEU A 227 63.12 -93.62 33.21
CA LEU A 227 64.16 -93.48 34.24
C LEU A 227 63.68 -93.97 35.61
N LYS A 228 62.44 -93.65 36.02
CA LYS A 228 61.83 -94.20 37.23
C LYS A 228 61.77 -95.73 37.20
N LYS A 229 61.43 -96.34 36.06
CA LYS A 229 61.46 -97.80 35.88
C LYS A 229 62.89 -98.35 36.01
N LYS A 230 63.89 -97.73 35.36
CA LYS A 230 65.31 -98.11 35.47
C LYS A 230 65.84 -98.00 36.90
N LEU A 231 65.57 -96.89 37.59
CA LEU A 231 65.94 -96.69 39.00
C LEU A 231 65.31 -97.76 39.90
N LYS A 232 64.03 -98.11 39.68
CA LYS A 232 63.35 -99.19 40.42
C LYS A 232 63.93 -100.57 40.14
N ALA A 233 64.47 -100.81 38.95
CA ALA A 233 65.19 -102.05 38.62
C ALA A 233 66.56 -102.09 39.30
N LEU A 234 67.32 -100.98 39.26
CA LEU A 234 68.62 -100.84 39.93
C LEU A 234 68.50 -100.92 41.46
N SER A 235 67.43 -100.38 42.05
CA SER A 235 67.17 -100.47 43.48
C SER A 235 66.77 -101.88 43.94
N LYS A 236 66.39 -102.79 43.02
CA LYS A 236 66.12 -104.21 43.35
C LYS A 236 67.38 -105.07 43.28
N SER A 237 68.45 -104.61 42.62
CA SER A 237 69.76 -105.28 42.55
C SER A 237 70.72 -104.92 43.70
N HIS A 238 70.29 -104.09 44.65
CA HIS A 238 71.03 -103.80 45.89
C HIS A 238 70.11 -104.00 47.11
N PRO A 239 70.46 -104.89 48.07
CA PRO A 239 69.75 -104.96 49.34
C PRO A 239 70.03 -103.70 50.17
N PRO A 240 69.10 -103.31 51.08
CA PRO A 240 69.21 -102.09 51.85
C PRO A 240 70.31 -102.20 52.92
N ARG A 241 71.21 -101.21 52.98
CA ARG A 241 71.89 -100.84 54.22
C ARG A 241 71.18 -99.59 54.77
N GLY A 242 70.70 -99.66 56.02
CA GLY A 242 70.34 -98.50 56.84
C GLY A 242 71.55 -97.56 57.01
N ASP A 243 71.44 -96.35 57.54
CA ASP A 243 70.53 -95.78 58.53
C ASP A 243 70.63 -94.21 58.43
N PRO A 244 70.29 -93.34 59.42
CA PRO A 244 69.32 -92.25 59.30
C PRO A 244 69.94 -90.83 59.39
N ASN A 245 69.09 -89.79 59.31
CA ASN A 245 69.36 -88.35 59.43
C ASN A 245 70.18 -87.73 58.26
N ASP A 246 69.87 -86.57 57.70
CA ASP A 246 69.34 -85.35 58.32
C ASP A 246 68.64 -84.45 57.28
N THR A 247 67.48 -83.93 57.70
CA THR A 247 66.99 -82.55 57.53
C THR A 247 67.69 -81.66 56.50
N LEU A 248 66.96 -81.12 55.50
CA LEU A 248 67.10 -79.69 55.14
C LEU A 248 65.88 -79.13 54.41
N LEU A 249 65.53 -77.93 54.86
CA LEU A 249 64.28 -77.21 54.72
C LEU A 249 63.97 -76.71 53.30
N ILE A 250 62.66 -76.69 53.03
CA ILE A 250 62.00 -76.00 51.93
C ILE A 250 62.03 -74.49 52.20
N GLN A 251 62.64 -73.70 51.32
CA GLN A 251 62.35 -72.26 51.20
C GLN A 251 61.56 -71.99 49.93
N ARG A 252 60.30 -71.59 50.13
CA ARG A 252 59.43 -70.98 49.12
C ARG A 252 59.79 -69.51 49.01
N SER A 253 60.13 -69.04 47.81
CA SER A 253 60.13 -67.62 47.46
C SER A 253 59.04 -67.39 46.41
N ASN A 254 57.97 -66.75 46.87
CA ASN A 254 56.99 -66.07 46.03
C ASN A 254 57.67 -64.85 45.37
N THR A 255 57.51 -64.68 44.07
CA THR A 255 57.59 -63.37 43.43
C THR A 255 56.60 -63.33 42.27
N SER A 256 55.53 -62.56 42.47
CA SER A 256 54.66 -62.05 41.43
C SER A 256 55.44 -61.18 40.44
N PRO A 257 54.90 -60.93 39.25
CA PRO A 257 54.79 -59.53 38.85
C PRO A 257 53.43 -59.18 38.27
N SER A 258 53.17 -57.87 38.39
CA SER A 258 52.01 -57.07 38.00
C SER A 258 51.61 -57.17 36.54
#